data_AF-A0A4R6EQ86-F1
#
_entry.id   AF-A0A4R6EQ86-F1
#
_cell.length_a   1.000
_cell.length_b   1.000
_cell.length_c   1.000
_cell.angle_alpha   90.00
_cell.angle_beta   90.00
_cell.angle_gamma   90.00
#
_symmetry.space_group_name_H-M   'P 1'
#
loop_
_entity.id
_entity.type
_entity.pdbx_description
1 polymer ?
#
loop_
_entity_poly.entity_id
_entity_poly.type
_entity_poly.pdbx_seq_one_letter_code
_entity_poly.pdbx_strand_id
1 'polypeptide(L)'
;MTLKVFQCRQCGTTLFPARYFCPACGGGEWDERVVEHGTVAEATIVHHRVGVQEGSEVHLASVATDAGPIVIARLERATQAGDRVRLEIDEARRILAQRI
;
A
#
# COMPACT_ATOMS: atom_id res chain seq x y z
N MET A 1 3.78 -9.30 8.94
CA MET A 1 4.88 -9.27 7.94
C MET A 1 5.13 -7.83 7.49
N THR A 2 6.29 -7.52 6.89
CA THR A 2 6.60 -6.16 6.42
C THR A 2 6.18 -5.91 4.97
N LEU A 3 5.74 -4.69 4.65
CA LEU A 3 5.51 -4.27 3.28
C LEU A 3 6.85 -4.00 2.59
N LYS A 4 7.01 -4.51 1.36
CA LYS A 4 8.19 -4.27 0.53
C LYS A 4 7.80 -3.62 -0.79
N VAL A 5 8.63 -2.70 -1.26
CA VAL A 5 8.57 -2.11 -2.61
C VAL A 5 9.85 -2.47 -3.37
N PHE A 6 9.84 -2.26 -4.68
CA PHE A 6 10.89 -2.73 -5.58
C PHE A 6 11.54 -1.54 -6.28
N GLN A 7 12.83 -1.31 -6.02
CA GLN A 7 13.60 -0.24 -6.63
C GLN A 7 14.44 -0.79 -7.78
N CYS A 8 14.29 -0.21 -8.97
CA CYS A 8 15.07 -0.63 -10.14
C CYS A 8 16.55 -0.34 -9.92
N ARG A 9 17.41 -1.35 -10.03
CA ARG A 9 18.86 -1.21 -9.81
C ARG A 9 19.55 -0.32 -10.84
N GLN A 10 18.95 -0.16 -12.02
CA GLN A 10 19.53 0.61 -13.12
C GLN A 10 19.18 2.11 -13.06
N CYS A 11 17.92 2.46 -12.80
CA CYS A 11 17.46 3.86 -12.87
C CYS A 11 16.89 4.41 -11.54
N GLY A 12 16.80 3.58 -10.50
CA GLY A 12 16.31 4.00 -9.19
C GLY A 12 14.80 4.19 -9.07
N THR A 13 14.03 3.96 -10.14
CA THR A 13 12.56 4.02 -10.09
C THR A 13 12.01 2.98 -9.11
N THR A 14 11.24 3.42 -8.12
CA THR A 14 10.60 2.56 -7.12
C THR A 14 9.15 2.27 -7.48
N LEU A 15 8.74 1.00 -7.41
CA LEU A 15 7.42 0.56 -7.81
C LEU A 15 6.84 -0.46 -6.82
N PHE A 16 5.51 -0.53 -6.86
CA PHE A 16 4.73 -1.58 -6.23
C PHE A 16 3.49 -1.85 -7.10
N PRO A 17 3.07 -3.12 -7.29
CA PRO A 17 3.79 -4.36 -6.96
C PRO A 17 5.06 -4.56 -7.80
N ALA A 18 5.77 -5.69 -7.57
CA ALA A 18 6.89 -6.11 -8.42
C ALA A 18 6.47 -6.22 -9.90
N ARG A 19 7.40 -5.93 -10.81
CA ARG A 19 7.20 -6.02 -12.26
C ARG A 19 8.35 -6.80 -12.91
N TYR A 20 8.10 -7.40 -14.07
CA TYR A 20 9.14 -8.05 -14.85
C TYR A 20 10.20 -7.06 -15.37
N PHE A 21 9.76 -5.88 -15.85
CA PHE A 21 10.65 -4.84 -16.37
C PHE A 21 10.27 -3.46 -15.82
N CYS A 22 11.28 -2.60 -15.69
CA CYS A 22 11.10 -1.23 -15.29
C CYS A 22 10.41 -0.44 -16.42
N PRO A 23 9.27 0.21 -16.16
CA PRO A 23 8.57 1.01 -17.17
C PRO A 23 9.33 2.28 -17.56
N ALA A 24 10.30 2.73 -16.75
CA ALA A 24 11.08 3.93 -17.03
C ALA A 24 12.30 3.66 -17.92
N CYS A 25 13.02 2.55 -17.72
CA CYS A 25 14.27 2.26 -18.43
C CYS A 25 14.39 0.87 -19.08
N GLY A 26 13.41 -0.02 -18.88
CA GLY A 26 13.43 -1.39 -19.39
C GLY A 26 14.28 -2.40 -18.59
N GLY A 27 15.00 -1.98 -17.54
CA GLY A 27 15.82 -2.86 -16.71
C GLY A 27 15.00 -3.94 -15.99
N GLY A 28 15.61 -5.12 -15.75
CA GLY A 28 14.94 -6.29 -15.16
C GLY A 28 15.39 -6.65 -13.73
N GLU A 29 16.31 -5.89 -13.13
CA GLU A 29 16.85 -6.16 -11.80
C GLU A 29 16.32 -5.16 -10.75
N TRP A 30 16.00 -5.68 -9.56
CA TRP A 30 15.31 -4.96 -8.49
C TRP A 30 15.96 -5.19 -7.13
N ASP A 31 16.02 -4.12 -6.33
CA ASP A 31 16.29 -4.19 -4.90
C ASP A 31 14.97 -4.13 -4.12
N GLU A 32 14.82 -5.00 -3.13
CA GLU A 32 13.69 -4.94 -2.19
C GLU A 32 13.95 -3.88 -1.12
N ARG A 33 12.94 -3.06 -0.83
CA ARG A 33 12.99 -2.07 0.24
C ARG A 33 11.80 -2.21 1.16
N VAL A 34 12.07 -2.36 2.45
CA VAL A 34 11.01 -2.35 3.48
C VAL A 34 10.42 -0.95 3.58
N VAL A 35 9.09 -0.87 3.67
CA VAL A 35 8.36 0.36 3.89
C VAL A 35 7.47 0.20 5.10
N GLU A 36 7.70 1.06 6.10
CA GLU A 36 6.99 1.00 7.38
C GLU A 36 5.93 2.09 7.52
N HIS A 37 5.99 3.14 6.71
CA HIS A 37 5.15 4.33 6.87
C HIS A 37 4.72 4.94 5.54
N GLY A 38 3.66 5.74 5.61
CA GLY A 38 3.19 6.59 4.52
C GLY A 38 2.17 7.62 4.99
N THR A 39 1.60 8.34 4.04
CA THR A 39 0.52 9.31 4.25
C THR A 39 -0.71 8.88 3.46
N VAL A 40 -1.88 8.94 4.11
CA VAL A 40 -3.16 8.72 3.43
C VAL A 40 -3.37 9.82 2.40
N ALA A 41 -3.46 9.44 1.13
CA ALA A 41 -3.81 10.34 0.04
C ALA A 41 -5.34 10.50 -0.05
N GLU A 42 -6.06 9.38 -0.01
CA GLU A 42 -7.52 9.33 -0.06
C GLU A 42 -8.03 8.14 0.76
N ALA A 43 -9.25 8.24 1.30
CA ALA A 43 -9.88 7.19 2.10
C ALA A 43 -11.36 7.02 1.72
N THR A 44 -11.85 5.78 1.84
CA THR A 44 -13.25 5.43 1.55
C THR A 44 -13.74 4.29 2.44
N ILE A 45 -15.05 4.09 2.47
CA ILE A 45 -15.72 3.00 3.18
C ILE A 45 -16.52 2.17 2.18
N VAL A 46 -16.24 0.88 2.15
CA VAL A 46 -17.02 -0.10 1.39
C VAL A 46 -18.13 -0.62 2.28
N HIS A 47 -19.34 -0.09 2.08
CA HIS A 47 -20.53 -0.46 2.87
C HIS A 47 -21.17 -1.78 2.42
N HIS A 48 -21.10 -2.11 1.13
CA HIS A 48 -21.75 -3.29 0.56
C HIS A 48 -20.77 -4.11 -0.28
N ARG A 49 -20.75 -5.43 -0.03
CA ARG A 49 -19.88 -6.40 -0.72
C ARG A 49 -20.67 -7.64 -1.05
N VAL A 50 -20.60 -8.08 -2.31
CA VAL A 50 -21.25 -9.32 -2.74
C VAL A 50 -20.71 -10.50 -1.93
N GLY A 51 -21.60 -11.36 -1.44
CA GLY A 51 -21.22 -12.57 -0.70
C GLY A 51 -20.77 -12.35 0.75
N VAL A 52 -20.99 -11.15 1.32
CA VAL A 52 -20.73 -10.86 2.74
C VAL A 52 -22.00 -10.34 3.42
N GLN A 53 -22.22 -10.73 4.67
CA GLN A 53 -23.34 -10.23 5.48
C GLN A 53 -23.25 -8.71 5.68
N GLU A 54 -24.43 -8.08 5.79
CA GLU A 54 -24.57 -6.66 6.15
C GLU A 54 -23.88 -6.35 7.49
N GLY A 55 -23.39 -5.12 7.65
CA GLY A 55 -22.69 -4.67 8.86
C GLY A 55 -21.18 -4.96 8.88
N SER A 56 -20.61 -5.43 7.77
CA SER A 56 -19.17 -5.70 7.64
C SER A 56 -18.48 -4.62 6.79
N GLU A 57 -18.54 -3.38 7.24
CA GLU A 57 -17.89 -2.27 6.53
C GLU A 57 -16.39 -2.48 6.43
N VAL A 58 -15.79 -1.98 5.34
CA VAL A 58 -14.34 -2.01 5.14
C VAL A 58 -13.84 -0.63 4.84
N HIS A 59 -12.98 -0.12 5.71
CA HIS A 59 -12.24 1.10 5.46
C HIS A 59 -11.04 0.79 4.55
N LEU A 60 -10.91 1.57 3.47
CA LEU A 60 -9.80 1.49 2.52
C LEU A 60 -9.15 2.86 2.38
N ALA A 61 -7.86 2.86 2.05
CA ALA A 61 -7.13 4.07 1.71
C ALA A 61 -6.13 3.82 0.59
N SER A 62 -5.96 4.85 -0.24
CA SER A 62 -4.75 5.04 -1.04
C SER A 62 -3.70 5.68 -0.12
N VAL A 63 -2.58 4.99 0.11
CA VAL A 63 -1.49 5.47 0.96
C VAL A 63 -0.28 5.73 0.08
N ALA A 64 0.16 6.99 0.03
CA ALA A 64 1.46 7.36 -0.54
C ALA A 64 2.55 6.90 0.43
N THR A 65 3.32 5.90 0.04
CA THR A 65 4.40 5.37 0.87
C THR A 65 5.58 6.33 0.92
N ASP A 66 6.34 6.32 2.01
CA ASP A 66 7.55 7.14 2.13
C ASP A 66 8.66 6.73 1.12
N ALA A 67 8.48 5.59 0.44
CA ALA A 67 9.35 5.12 -0.63
C ALA A 67 8.89 5.53 -2.04
N GLY A 68 7.75 6.24 -2.17
CA GLY A 68 7.24 6.81 -3.42
C GLY A 68 5.92 6.19 -3.92
N PRO A 69 5.81 4.86 -4.11
CA PRO A 69 4.59 4.24 -4.64
C PRO A 69 3.35 4.50 -3.78
N ILE A 70 2.19 4.54 -4.42
CA ILE A 70 0.88 4.50 -3.74
C ILE A 70 0.44 3.04 -3.62
N VAL A 71 -0.01 2.63 -2.43
CA VAL A 71 -0.58 1.31 -2.16
C VAL A 71 -2.03 1.43 -1.70
N ILE A 72 -2.83 0.41 -1.99
CA ILE A 72 -4.19 0.29 -1.45
C ILE A 72 -4.11 -0.51 -0.15
N ALA A 73 -4.46 0.14 0.96
CA ALA A 73 -4.42 -0.44 2.29
C ALA A 73 -5.81 -0.51 2.93
N ARG A 74 -6.03 -1.53 3.75
CA ARG A 74 -7.17 -1.58 4.67
C ARG A 74 -6.82 -0.79 5.92
N LEU A 75 -7.75 0.05 6.36
CA LEU A 75 -7.62 0.77 7.61
C LEU A 75 -8.32 0.00 8.73
N GLU A 76 -7.74 -0.01 9.93
CA GLU A 76 -8.40 -0.55 11.13
C GLU A 76 -9.56 0.33 11.59
N ARG A 77 -9.46 1.64 11.33
CA ARG A 77 -10.42 2.67 11.73
C ARG A 77 -10.51 3.76 10.67
N ALA A 78 -11.59 4.54 10.72
CA ALA A 78 -11.72 5.72 9.86
C ALA A 78 -10.50 6.64 10.02
N THR A 79 -9.93 7.02 8.88
CA THR A 79 -8.70 7.82 8.75
C THR A 79 -8.92 8.80 7.60
N GLN A 80 -8.30 9.97 7.63
CA GLN A 80 -8.51 11.04 6.66
C GLN A 80 -7.27 11.29 5.80
N ALA A 81 -7.46 11.95 4.65
CA ALA A 81 -6.35 12.42 3.84
C ALA A 81 -5.39 13.31 4.66
N GLY A 82 -4.09 13.11 4.49
CA GLY A 82 -3.04 13.78 5.26
C GLY A 82 -2.59 13.04 6.52
N ASP A 83 -3.36 12.07 7.02
CA ASP A 83 -2.95 11.29 8.19
C ASP A 83 -1.72 10.44 7.91
N ARG A 84 -0.78 10.41 8.85
CA ARG A 84 0.37 9.49 8.83
C ARG A 84 -0.06 8.13 9.34
N VAL A 85 0.44 7.09 8.68
CA VAL A 85 0.10 5.71 8.98
C VAL A 85 1.34 4.82 9.01
N ARG A 86 1.32 3.82 9.89
CA ARG A 86 2.18 2.64 9.83
C ARG A 86 1.60 1.64 8.85
N LEU A 87 2.46 0.98 8.07
CA LEU A 87 2.11 -0.02 7.08
C LEU A 87 2.67 -1.40 7.44
N GLU A 88 1.85 -2.43 7.27
CA GLU A 88 2.25 -3.82 7.44
C GLU A 88 1.47 -4.74 6.49
N ILE A 89 1.92 -5.98 6.39
CA ILE A 89 1.20 -7.05 5.70
C ILE A 89 0.72 -8.06 6.74
N ASP A 90 -0.59 -8.34 6.75
CA ASP A 90 -1.18 -9.34 7.64
C ASP A 90 -1.06 -10.77 7.09
N GLU A 91 -1.51 -11.75 7.89
CA GLU A 91 -1.48 -13.17 7.53
C GLU A 91 -2.29 -13.49 6.25
N ALA A 92 -3.32 -12.69 5.95
CA ALA A 92 -4.12 -12.80 4.73
C ALA A 92 -3.48 -12.07 3.53
N ARG A 93 -2.23 -11.60 3.66
CA ARG A 93 -1.46 -10.84 2.67
C ARG A 93 -2.12 -9.52 2.26
N ARG A 94 -2.92 -8.94 3.15
CA ARG A 94 -3.51 -7.61 2.96
C ARG A 94 -2.54 -6.57 3.50
N ILE A 95 -2.46 -5.42 2.83
CA ILE A 95 -1.75 -4.26 3.36
C ILE A 95 -2.66 -3.61 4.40
N LEU A 96 -2.21 -3.49 5.63
CA LEU A 96 -2.89 -2.76 6.70
C LEU A 96 -2.24 -1.40 6.90
N ALA A 97 -3.06 -0.40 7.19
CA ALA A 97 -2.64 0.94 7.54
C ALA A 97 -3.24 1.33 8.89
N GLN A 98 -2.38 1.71 9.84
CA GLN A 98 -2.76 2.16 11.17
C GLN A 98 -2.29 3.58 11.41
N ARG A 99 -3.21 4.50 11.72
CA ARG A 99 -2.88 5.89 12.05
C ARG A 99 -1.95 5.97 13.26
N ILE A 100 -0.88 6.76 13.12
CA ILE A 100 0.12 7.07 14.16
C ILE A 100 0.02 8.50 14.66
#